data_AF-A0A6B1FWN2-F1
#
_entry.id   AF-A0A6B1FWN2-F1
#
_cell.length_a   1.000
_cell.length_b   1.000
_cell.length_c   1.000
_cell.angle_alpha   90.00
_cell.angle_beta   90.00
_cell.angle_gamma   90.00
#
_symmetry.space_group_name_H-M   'P 1'
#
loop_
_entity.id
_entity.type
_entity.pdbx_description
1 polymer ?
#
loop_
_entity_poly.entity_id
_entity_poly.type
_entity_poly.pdbx_seq_one_letter_code
_entity_poly.pdbx_strand_id
1 'polypeptide(L)'
;MREAAPELNYIVGLMSNDFSTEVIQRALQWKKKARADARRSFQSALRKNVNIDGFKNPHKANNRLLLPEILRLLPVSSELVGSVLQLWIDSHPELYEEVFGHLSKLKMPTQGMDFSKNRFAGSWNADVWQKQKTSIVASHSHFKDDEVALMLCCVSGNMPDPDGGDNVDPPESQSDAFFSQWLEELRELPADAPQWQQANDFVASATEIIQHKTNVRSLTLKYNAILAEMKQEVGRELAFFQIDSDSWSVGRLSNRQAGNCLATPEEMAELLRRTESLKVLLTDYKPLHDTAPTIEEELAIWPQRGELQRQILGCLKQIYQLFSNSDEDDDVMGAAGNGQVSLIPASTFPPREDHVGSAQIDPTKPDDPSSSTDVPTRPPVSTDTLASELSLSDTSALEDDEPDSTHASMHVRSDAPVHEPGAETQYYSDTVIASLEA
;
A
#
# COMPACT_ATOMS: atom_id res chain seq x y z
N MET A 1 -4.57 3.78 28.93
CA MET A 1 -5.08 3.60 27.56
C MET A 1 -4.64 2.22 27.11
N ARG A 2 -5.51 1.40 26.50
CA ARG A 2 -5.06 0.15 25.87
C ARG A 2 -4.47 0.53 24.51
N GLU A 3 -3.21 0.19 24.31
CA GLU A 3 -2.51 0.37 23.03
C GLU A 3 -3.24 -0.41 21.94
N ALA A 4 -3.37 0.18 20.76
CA ALA A 4 -4.07 -0.47 19.65
C ALA A 4 -3.23 -1.66 19.16
N ALA A 5 -3.85 -2.84 19.07
CA ALA A 5 -3.14 -4.03 18.61
C ALA A 5 -2.57 -3.83 17.18
N PRO A 6 -1.32 -4.25 16.92
CA PRO A 6 -0.64 -3.98 15.66
C PRO A 6 -1.33 -4.68 14.50
N GLU A 7 -1.37 -4.00 13.35
CA GLU A 7 -1.96 -4.52 12.12
C GLU A 7 -1.04 -5.54 11.46
N LEU A 8 -1.60 -6.52 10.74
CA LEU A 8 -0.80 -7.60 10.15
C LEU A 8 0.24 -7.11 9.15
N ASN A 9 0.00 -6.00 8.45
CA ASN A 9 0.96 -5.45 7.49
C ASN A 9 2.26 -4.96 8.13
N TYR A 10 2.34 -4.79 9.46
CA TYR A 10 3.58 -4.39 10.13
C TYR A 10 4.64 -5.49 10.05
N ILE A 11 4.23 -6.75 9.90
CA ILE A 11 5.15 -7.87 9.71
C ILE A 11 6.00 -7.77 8.45
N VAL A 12 5.56 -6.96 7.47
CA VAL A 12 6.33 -6.69 6.25
C VAL A 12 7.63 -5.96 6.58
N GLY A 13 7.63 -5.12 7.63
CA GLY A 13 8.85 -4.43 8.08
C GLY A 13 9.90 -5.34 8.72
N LEU A 14 9.51 -6.55 9.17
CA LEU A 14 10.45 -7.54 9.71
C LEU A 14 11.11 -8.40 8.64
N MET A 15 10.57 -8.40 7.41
CA MET A 15 11.05 -9.26 6.34
C MET A 15 11.96 -8.47 5.42
N SER A 16 13.09 -9.07 5.02
CA SER A 16 13.87 -8.56 3.90
C SER A 16 13.03 -8.61 2.60
N ASN A 17 13.39 -7.81 1.59
CA ASN A 17 12.69 -7.84 0.29
C ASN A 17 12.79 -9.21 -0.39
N ASP A 18 13.95 -9.85 -0.28
CA ASP A 18 14.19 -11.18 -0.83
C ASP A 18 13.32 -12.23 -0.11
N PHE A 19 13.30 -12.19 1.22
CA PHE A 19 12.48 -13.09 2.00
C PHE A 19 10.98 -12.88 1.78
N SER A 20 10.52 -11.63 1.69
CA SER A 20 9.13 -11.29 1.32
C SER A 20 8.75 -11.90 -0.04
N THR A 21 9.67 -11.85 -1.01
CA THR A 21 9.50 -12.45 -2.33
C THR A 21 9.39 -13.97 -2.24
N GLU A 22 10.25 -14.62 -1.44
CA GLU A 22 10.20 -16.07 -1.19
C GLU A 22 8.86 -16.48 -0.55
N VAL A 23 8.40 -15.76 0.47
CA VAL A 23 7.12 -16.00 1.18
C VAL A 23 5.95 -15.96 0.20
N ILE A 24 5.85 -14.91 -0.62
CA ILE A 24 4.76 -14.75 -1.59
C ILE A 24 4.85 -15.81 -2.70
N GLN A 25 6.04 -16.08 -3.22
CA GLN A 25 6.25 -17.09 -4.25
C GLN A 25 5.83 -18.47 -3.77
N ARG A 26 6.19 -18.83 -2.53
CA ARG A 26 5.78 -20.07 -1.88
C ARG A 26 4.26 -20.13 -1.71
N ALA A 27 3.63 -19.09 -1.17
CA ALA A 27 2.17 -19.01 -1.02
C ALA A 27 1.45 -19.18 -2.38
N LEU A 28 1.94 -18.53 -3.44
CA LEU A 28 1.40 -18.63 -4.80
C LEU A 28 1.57 -20.03 -5.42
N GLN A 29 2.63 -20.76 -5.07
CA GLN A 29 2.83 -22.16 -5.47
C GLN A 29 1.89 -23.10 -4.69
N TRP A 30 1.68 -22.83 -3.41
CA TRP A 30 0.87 -23.67 -2.52
C TRP A 30 -0.64 -23.44 -2.65
N LYS A 31 -1.09 -22.31 -3.23
CA LYS A 31 -2.52 -21.90 -3.32
C LYS A 31 -3.50 -22.96 -3.81
N LYS A 32 -3.06 -23.92 -4.64
CA LYS A 32 -3.90 -25.01 -5.16
C LYS A 32 -4.06 -26.17 -4.18
N LYS A 33 -3.05 -26.41 -3.34
CA LYS A 33 -2.97 -27.49 -2.34
C LYS A 33 -3.49 -27.06 -0.96
N ALA A 34 -3.55 -25.75 -0.71
CA ALA A 34 -4.07 -25.19 0.54
C ALA A 34 -5.54 -25.55 0.80
N ARG A 35 -5.94 -25.41 2.06
CA ARG A 35 -7.31 -25.66 2.52
C ARG A 35 -8.32 -24.72 1.82
N ALA A 36 -9.57 -25.16 1.73
CA ALA A 36 -10.59 -24.47 0.93
C ALA A 36 -10.95 -23.08 1.46
N ASP A 37 -10.92 -22.89 2.78
CA ASP A 37 -11.06 -21.62 3.49
C ASP A 37 -9.89 -20.66 3.19
N ALA A 38 -8.65 -21.08 3.38
CA ALA A 38 -7.45 -20.28 3.10
C ALA A 38 -7.41 -19.83 1.63
N ARG A 39 -7.73 -20.74 0.71
CA ARG A 39 -7.83 -20.44 -0.72
C ARG A 39 -8.94 -19.43 -1.04
N ARG A 40 -10.11 -19.55 -0.42
CA ARG A 40 -11.22 -18.58 -0.59
C ARG A 40 -10.85 -17.21 -0.06
N SER A 41 -10.23 -17.16 1.13
CA SER A 41 -9.75 -15.92 1.75
C SER A 41 -8.74 -15.21 0.83
N PHE A 42 -7.71 -15.92 0.36
CA PHE A 42 -6.72 -15.37 -0.57
C PHE A 42 -7.34 -14.89 -1.89
N GLN A 43 -8.27 -15.64 -2.48
CA GLN A 43 -8.96 -15.21 -3.70
C GLN A 43 -9.81 -13.95 -3.49
N SER A 44 -10.45 -13.83 -2.32
CA SER A 44 -11.21 -12.64 -1.94
C SER A 44 -10.28 -11.43 -1.81
N ALA A 45 -9.20 -11.57 -1.05
CA ALA A 45 -8.21 -10.52 -0.85
C ALA A 45 -7.60 -10.05 -2.18
N LEU A 46 -7.27 -10.97 -3.09
CA LEU A 46 -6.80 -10.62 -4.43
C LEU A 46 -7.82 -9.83 -5.24
N ARG A 47 -9.11 -10.23 -5.25
CA ARG A 47 -10.14 -9.50 -5.99
C ARG A 47 -10.36 -8.09 -5.48
N LYS A 48 -10.19 -7.87 -4.17
CA LYS A 48 -10.40 -6.58 -3.52
C LYS A 48 -9.22 -5.63 -3.68
N ASN A 49 -8.00 -6.14 -3.59
CA ASN A 49 -6.80 -5.31 -3.46
C ASN A 49 -5.95 -5.25 -4.73
N VAL A 50 -5.98 -6.28 -5.58
CA VAL A 50 -5.08 -6.40 -6.72
C VAL A 50 -5.81 -6.10 -8.02
N ASN A 51 -5.27 -5.18 -8.82
CA ASN A 51 -5.73 -4.91 -10.18
C ASN A 51 -4.64 -5.32 -11.17
N ILE A 52 -4.97 -6.13 -12.18
CA ILE A 52 -4.05 -6.54 -13.24
C ILE A 52 -4.76 -6.33 -14.57
N ASP A 53 -4.13 -5.57 -15.45
CA ASP A 53 -4.69 -5.25 -16.76
C ASP A 53 -5.00 -6.52 -17.56
N GLY A 54 -6.19 -6.54 -18.16
CA GLY A 54 -6.71 -7.70 -18.90
C GLY A 54 -7.30 -8.81 -18.03
N PHE A 55 -7.23 -8.72 -16.69
CA PHE A 55 -7.78 -9.74 -15.79
C PHE A 55 -8.91 -9.19 -14.91
N LYS A 56 -10.17 -9.49 -15.29
CA LYS A 56 -11.35 -9.25 -14.42
C LYS A 56 -11.26 -10.02 -13.08
N ASN A 57 -10.48 -11.10 -13.03
CA ASN A 57 -10.32 -11.96 -11.86
C ASN A 57 -8.81 -12.18 -11.60
N PRO A 58 -8.18 -11.36 -10.74
CA PRO A 58 -6.73 -11.37 -10.55
C PRO A 58 -6.15 -12.74 -10.18
N HIS A 59 -6.85 -13.52 -9.36
CA HIS A 59 -6.41 -14.86 -8.95
C HIS A 59 -6.22 -15.88 -10.10
N LYS A 60 -6.77 -15.61 -11.30
CA LYS A 60 -6.56 -16.42 -12.51
C LYS A 60 -5.31 -16.01 -13.29
N ALA A 61 -4.70 -14.87 -12.98
CA ALA A 61 -3.47 -14.42 -13.61
C ALA A 61 -2.30 -15.36 -13.30
N ASN A 62 -1.27 -15.30 -14.16
CA ASN A 62 -0.04 -16.04 -13.96
C ASN A 62 0.65 -15.54 -12.67
N ASN A 63 1.26 -16.45 -11.91
CA ASN A 63 2.01 -16.10 -10.70
C ASN A 63 3.10 -15.05 -10.97
N ARG A 64 3.68 -15.01 -12.18
CA ARG A 64 4.66 -13.98 -12.60
C ARG A 64 4.09 -12.56 -12.63
N LEU A 65 2.81 -12.40 -12.94
CA LEU A 65 2.13 -11.10 -12.93
C LEU A 65 1.62 -10.74 -11.52
N LEU A 66 1.21 -11.75 -10.76
CA LEU A 66 0.71 -11.57 -9.39
C LEU A 66 1.80 -11.16 -8.41
N LEU A 67 2.99 -11.75 -8.51
CA LEU A 67 4.10 -11.53 -7.58
C LEU A 67 4.46 -10.05 -7.38
N PRO A 68 4.78 -9.26 -8.43
CA PRO A 68 5.14 -7.86 -8.27
C PRO A 68 3.99 -7.01 -7.70
N GLU A 69 2.75 -7.28 -8.09
CA GLU A 69 1.61 -6.53 -7.56
C GLU A 69 1.32 -6.85 -6.09
N ILE A 70 1.45 -8.12 -5.69
CA ILE A 70 1.28 -8.50 -4.28
C ILE A 70 2.40 -7.89 -3.44
N LEU A 71 3.65 -7.91 -3.91
CA LEU A 71 4.78 -7.24 -3.22
C LEU A 71 4.52 -5.74 -3.02
N ARG A 72 4.05 -5.05 -4.05
CA ARG A 72 3.72 -3.62 -3.99
C ARG A 72 2.61 -3.30 -2.99
N LEU A 73 1.63 -4.19 -2.85
CA LEU A 73 0.43 -3.98 -2.02
C LEU A 73 0.55 -4.52 -0.60
N LEU A 74 1.55 -5.37 -0.31
CA LEU A 74 1.77 -5.99 1.00
C LEU A 74 1.83 -4.95 2.14
N PRO A 75 2.59 -3.84 2.03
CA PRO A 75 2.68 -2.85 3.11
C PRO A 75 1.36 -2.13 3.40
N VAL A 76 0.42 -2.13 2.45
CA VAL A 76 -0.80 -1.29 2.49
C VAL A 76 -2.04 -2.10 2.89
N SER A 77 -2.07 -3.41 2.63
CA SER A 77 -3.26 -4.23 2.83
C SER A 77 -3.04 -5.36 3.83
N SER A 78 -3.52 -5.15 5.06
CA SER A 78 -3.50 -6.15 6.14
C SER A 78 -4.29 -7.42 5.79
N GLU A 79 -5.40 -7.30 5.05
CA GLU A 79 -6.19 -8.43 4.55
C GLU A 79 -5.39 -9.28 3.55
N LEU A 80 -4.68 -8.64 2.62
CA LEU A 80 -3.82 -9.35 1.68
C LEU A 80 -2.69 -10.07 2.41
N VAL A 81 -2.00 -9.38 3.33
CA VAL A 81 -0.94 -9.97 4.16
C VAL A 81 -1.44 -11.18 4.93
N GLY A 82 -2.55 -11.05 5.65
CA GLY A 82 -3.13 -12.16 6.42
C GLY A 82 -3.43 -13.37 5.53
N SER A 83 -4.02 -13.16 4.35
CA SER A 83 -4.32 -14.26 3.43
C SER A 83 -3.07 -14.91 2.81
N VAL A 84 -2.01 -14.14 2.55
CA VAL A 84 -0.70 -14.66 2.09
C VAL A 84 -0.05 -15.49 3.18
N LEU A 85 -0.01 -14.97 4.41
CA LEU A 85 0.57 -15.67 5.56
C LEU A 85 -0.17 -16.97 5.86
N GLN A 86 -1.51 -16.98 5.78
CA GLN A 86 -2.28 -18.22 5.96
C GLN A 86 -1.87 -19.31 4.96
N LEU A 87 -1.68 -18.95 3.68
CA LEU A 87 -1.20 -19.89 2.66
C LEU A 87 0.25 -20.31 2.89
N TRP A 88 1.09 -19.40 3.38
CA TRP A 88 2.50 -19.67 3.69
C TRP A 88 2.64 -20.63 4.88
N ILE A 89 1.86 -20.44 5.95
CA ILE A 89 1.77 -21.35 7.10
C ILE A 89 1.34 -22.74 6.64
N ASP A 90 0.26 -22.83 5.85
CA ASP A 90 -0.25 -24.09 5.30
C ASP A 90 0.81 -24.82 4.43
N SER A 91 1.85 -24.12 3.95
CA SER A 91 2.94 -24.69 3.15
C SER A 91 4.17 -25.16 3.96
N HIS A 92 4.17 -24.94 5.28
CA HIS A 92 5.24 -25.31 6.21
C HIS A 92 4.71 -26.03 7.47
N PRO A 93 4.06 -27.20 7.32
CA PRO A 93 3.49 -27.91 8.46
C PRO A 93 4.56 -28.34 9.47
N GLU A 94 5.73 -28.80 9.03
CA GLU A 94 6.81 -29.25 9.92
C GLU A 94 7.33 -28.11 10.80
N LEU A 95 7.63 -26.94 10.20
CA LEU A 95 8.05 -25.76 10.94
C LEU A 95 6.97 -25.25 11.91
N TYR A 96 5.69 -25.31 11.51
CA TYR A 96 4.58 -24.94 12.37
C TYR A 96 4.53 -25.84 13.62
N GLU A 97 4.59 -27.16 13.46
CA GLU A 97 4.55 -28.11 14.58
C GLU A 97 5.74 -27.92 15.53
N GLU A 98 6.94 -27.68 15.01
CA GLU A 98 8.13 -27.43 15.86
C GLU A 98 8.01 -26.14 16.67
N VAL A 99 7.59 -25.04 16.04
CA VAL A 99 7.40 -23.75 16.70
C VAL A 99 6.25 -23.83 17.72
N PHE A 100 5.13 -24.46 17.36
CA PHE A 100 3.99 -24.68 18.25
C PHE A 100 4.36 -25.54 19.46
N GLY A 101 5.08 -26.64 19.23
CA GLY A 101 5.58 -27.52 20.29
C GLY A 101 6.55 -26.79 21.23
N HIS A 102 7.45 -25.97 20.69
CA HIS A 102 8.38 -25.14 21.47
C HIS A 102 7.64 -24.14 22.37
N LEU A 103 6.72 -23.35 21.81
CA LEU A 103 5.93 -22.38 22.57
C LEU A 103 5.03 -23.04 23.63
N SER A 104 4.44 -24.19 23.30
CA SER A 104 3.59 -24.95 24.24
C SER A 104 4.38 -25.46 25.45
N LYS A 105 5.61 -25.96 25.25
CA LYS A 105 6.50 -26.39 26.35
C LYS A 105 6.82 -25.24 27.32
N LEU A 106 6.96 -24.03 26.79
CA LEU A 106 7.22 -22.82 27.56
C LEU A 106 5.95 -22.18 28.16
N LYS A 107 4.77 -22.78 27.92
CA LYS A 107 3.46 -22.23 28.31
C LYS A 107 3.22 -20.82 27.78
N MET A 108 3.75 -20.52 26.60
CA MET A 108 3.54 -19.23 25.93
C MET A 108 2.27 -19.28 25.08
N PRO A 109 1.67 -18.11 24.75
CA PRO A 109 0.49 -18.06 23.90
C PRO A 109 0.74 -18.71 22.52
N THR A 110 -0.21 -19.55 22.10
CA THR A 110 -0.22 -20.24 20.78
C THR A 110 -1.57 -20.04 20.07
N GLN A 111 -2.22 -18.90 20.33
CA GLN A 111 -3.56 -18.60 19.82
C GLN A 111 -3.59 -18.38 18.30
N GLY A 112 -2.43 -18.19 17.68
CA GLY A 112 -2.30 -17.84 16.27
C GLY A 112 -2.76 -16.41 15.98
N MET A 113 -2.67 -16.01 14.71
CA MET A 113 -3.15 -14.72 14.23
C MET A 113 -4.68 -14.70 14.10
N ASP A 114 -5.31 -13.57 14.44
CA ASP A 114 -6.74 -13.35 14.20
C ASP A 114 -6.93 -12.83 12.75
N PHE A 115 -7.00 -13.76 11.81
CA PHE A 115 -7.24 -13.46 10.39
C PHE A 115 -8.59 -12.78 10.13
N SER A 116 -9.55 -12.89 11.05
CA SER A 116 -10.86 -12.22 10.88
C SER A 116 -10.76 -10.71 11.08
N LYS A 117 -9.85 -10.27 11.97
CA LYS A 117 -9.59 -8.87 12.27
C LYS A 117 -8.36 -8.31 11.57
N ASN A 118 -7.57 -9.16 10.91
CA ASN A 118 -6.30 -8.81 10.29
C ASN A 118 -5.33 -8.11 11.26
N ARG A 119 -5.25 -8.61 12.49
CA ARG A 119 -4.41 -8.06 13.57
C ARG A 119 -3.68 -9.14 14.35
N PHE A 120 -2.57 -8.75 14.97
CA PHE A 120 -1.93 -9.53 16.02
C PHE A 120 -2.73 -9.43 17.32
N ALA A 121 -2.68 -10.48 18.13
CA ALA A 121 -3.31 -10.54 19.45
C ALA A 121 -2.57 -9.67 20.49
N GLY A 122 -1.27 -9.46 20.30
CA GLY A 122 -0.43 -8.68 21.20
C GLY A 122 0.98 -8.44 20.64
N SER A 123 1.89 -8.10 21.54
CA SER A 123 3.30 -7.88 21.22
C SER A 123 4.22 -8.83 22.00
N TRP A 124 5.38 -9.12 21.41
CA TRP A 124 6.49 -9.75 22.10
C TRP A 124 7.44 -8.68 22.63
N ASN A 125 8.04 -8.93 23.80
CA ASN A 125 9.31 -8.31 24.13
C ASN A 125 10.39 -8.82 23.14
N ALA A 126 11.16 -7.90 22.55
CA ALA A 126 12.11 -8.18 21.49
C ALA A 126 13.19 -9.20 21.90
N ASP A 127 13.73 -9.08 23.12
CA ASP A 127 14.77 -10.00 23.63
C ASP A 127 14.24 -11.41 23.83
N VAL A 128 13.02 -11.53 24.38
CA VAL A 128 12.39 -12.84 24.57
C VAL A 128 12.11 -13.49 23.22
N TRP A 129 11.58 -12.73 22.25
CA TRP A 129 11.32 -13.22 20.89
C TRP A 129 12.60 -13.69 20.20
N GLN A 130 13.66 -12.86 20.23
CA GLN A 130 14.95 -13.19 19.63
C GLN A 130 15.56 -14.43 20.28
N LYS A 131 15.50 -14.54 21.62
CA LYS A 131 15.95 -15.72 22.35
C LYS A 131 15.20 -16.99 21.93
N GLN A 132 13.88 -16.91 21.74
CA GLN A 132 13.10 -18.07 21.28
C GLN A 132 13.45 -18.45 19.84
N LYS A 133 13.60 -17.46 18.94
CA LYS A 133 14.06 -17.69 17.57
C LYS A 133 15.39 -18.44 17.56
N THR A 134 16.41 -17.93 18.26
CA THR A 134 17.74 -18.56 18.34
C THR A 134 17.67 -19.97 18.93
N SER A 135 16.83 -20.20 19.95
CA SER A 135 16.67 -21.53 20.56
C SER A 135 16.09 -22.55 19.57
N ILE A 136 15.13 -22.15 18.74
CA ILE A 136 14.51 -23.04 17.73
C ILE A 136 15.50 -23.32 16.61
N VAL A 137 16.17 -22.30 16.07
CA VAL A 137 17.19 -22.44 15.03
C VAL A 137 18.34 -23.35 15.48
N ALA A 138 18.79 -23.22 16.73
CA ALA A 138 19.85 -24.06 17.29
C ALA A 138 19.42 -25.54 17.41
N SER A 139 18.14 -25.80 17.67
CA SER A 139 17.59 -27.16 17.80
C SER A 139 17.25 -27.78 16.44
N HIS A 140 16.97 -26.95 15.43
CA HIS A 140 16.49 -27.35 14.10
C HIS A 140 17.23 -26.58 13.00
N SER A 141 18.49 -26.93 12.78
CA SER A 141 19.42 -26.23 11.87
C SER A 141 19.04 -26.25 10.39
N HIS A 142 18.01 -27.00 9.99
CA HIS A 142 17.52 -27.06 8.61
C HIS A 142 16.53 -25.95 8.26
N PHE A 143 15.98 -25.24 9.25
CA PHE A 143 15.11 -24.07 9.03
C PHE A 143 15.93 -22.79 8.91
N LYS A 144 15.52 -21.87 8.03
CA LYS A 144 16.15 -20.54 7.93
C LYS A 144 15.74 -19.66 9.12
N ASP A 145 16.63 -18.76 9.55
CA ASP A 145 16.35 -17.83 10.66
C ASP A 145 15.08 -16.99 10.41
N ASP A 146 14.93 -16.44 9.19
CA ASP A 146 13.76 -15.64 8.80
C ASP A 146 12.45 -16.43 8.80
N GLU A 147 12.49 -17.72 8.43
CA GLU A 147 11.31 -18.60 8.45
C GLU A 147 10.85 -18.88 9.87
N VAL A 148 11.80 -19.16 10.77
CA VAL A 148 11.53 -19.35 12.20
C VAL A 148 10.99 -18.06 12.80
N ALA A 149 11.59 -16.91 12.48
CA ALA A 149 11.14 -15.59 12.92
C ALA A 149 9.67 -15.34 12.54
N LEU A 150 9.33 -15.53 11.27
CA LEU A 150 7.98 -15.34 10.75
C LEU A 150 6.98 -16.32 11.36
N MET A 151 7.33 -17.61 11.43
CA MET A 151 6.46 -18.63 12.00
C MET A 151 6.20 -18.39 13.49
N LEU A 152 7.20 -17.91 14.24
CA LEU A 152 7.04 -17.56 15.65
C LEU A 152 5.97 -16.48 15.85
N CYS A 153 5.96 -15.44 15.01
CA CYS A 153 4.91 -14.41 15.00
C CYS A 153 3.54 -15.01 14.62
N CYS A 154 3.51 -15.87 13.60
CA CYS A 154 2.28 -16.49 13.11
C CYS A 154 1.61 -17.39 14.14
N VAL A 155 2.39 -18.23 14.83
CA VAL A 155 1.90 -19.22 15.80
C VAL A 155 1.53 -18.56 17.12
N SER A 156 2.34 -17.62 17.60
CA SER A 156 2.05 -16.91 18.85
C SER A 156 0.90 -15.92 18.70
N GLY A 157 0.69 -15.41 17.49
CA GLY A 157 -0.23 -14.30 17.24
C GLY A 157 0.31 -12.95 17.72
N ASN A 158 1.58 -12.86 18.12
CA ASN A 158 2.19 -11.66 18.68
C ASN A 158 3.29 -11.13 17.76
N MET A 159 3.41 -9.81 17.66
CA MET A 159 4.43 -9.12 16.87
C MET A 159 5.56 -8.63 17.80
N PRO A 160 6.86 -8.79 17.49
CA PRO A 160 7.91 -8.13 18.26
C PRO A 160 7.67 -6.62 18.30
N ASP A 161 7.65 -6.10 19.51
CA ASP A 161 7.48 -4.67 19.77
C ASP A 161 8.74 -3.94 19.28
N PRO A 162 8.63 -3.03 18.30
CA PRO A 162 9.79 -2.25 17.85
C PRO A 162 10.27 -1.28 18.93
N ASP A 163 9.38 -0.85 19.83
CA ASP A 163 9.64 0.19 20.83
C ASP A 163 9.79 -0.38 22.25
N GLY A 164 9.48 -1.67 22.43
CA GLY A 164 9.45 -2.37 23.72
C GLY A 164 10.79 -2.93 24.18
N GLY A 165 11.86 -2.69 23.42
CA GLY A 165 13.17 -2.59 24.04
C GLY A 165 13.20 -1.29 24.81
N ASP A 166 13.61 -1.31 26.08
CA ASP A 166 14.27 -0.12 26.64
C ASP A 166 15.18 0.46 25.53
N ASN A 167 15.34 1.79 25.44
CA ASN A 167 16.31 2.44 24.53
C ASN A 167 17.78 2.03 24.83
N VAL A 168 18.04 0.76 25.11
CA VAL A 168 19.21 0.05 24.64
C VAL A 168 19.14 0.15 23.13
N ASP A 169 19.91 1.10 22.61
CA ASP A 169 20.17 1.27 21.19
C ASP A 169 20.20 -0.11 20.51
N PRO A 170 19.55 -0.26 19.33
CA PRO A 170 19.53 -1.53 18.61
C PRO A 170 20.94 -2.12 18.64
N PRO A 171 21.11 -3.41 19.05
CA PRO A 171 22.43 -3.98 19.31
C PRO A 171 23.30 -3.64 18.12
N GLU A 172 24.28 -2.76 18.37
CA GLU A 172 25.02 -1.99 17.36
C GLU A 172 24.98 -2.74 16.04
N SER A 173 24.16 -2.25 15.10
CA SER A 173 24.12 -2.84 13.76
C SER A 173 25.58 -3.02 13.33
N GLN A 174 25.97 -4.09 12.63
CA GLN A 174 27.41 -4.28 12.31
C GLN A 174 28.08 -2.99 11.81
N SER A 175 27.33 -2.14 11.10
CA SER A 175 27.66 -0.76 10.75
C SER A 175 28.07 0.16 11.93
N ASP A 176 27.32 0.18 13.03
CA ASP A 176 27.66 0.89 14.27
C ASP A 176 28.88 0.30 14.96
N ALA A 177 29.02 -1.03 15.02
CA ALA A 177 30.20 -1.67 15.60
C ALA A 177 31.47 -1.32 14.79
N PHE A 178 31.38 -1.35 13.44
CA PHE A 178 32.46 -0.90 12.55
C PHE A 178 32.76 0.59 12.71
N PHE A 179 31.72 1.42 12.89
CA PHE A 179 31.89 2.86 13.09
C PHE A 179 32.55 3.17 14.43
N SER A 180 32.11 2.52 15.51
CA SER A 180 32.72 2.60 16.84
C SER A 180 34.19 2.15 16.80
N GLN A 181 34.49 1.04 16.11
CA GLN A 181 35.86 0.59 15.91
C GLN A 181 36.70 1.63 15.15
N TRP A 182 36.18 2.17 14.05
CA TRP A 182 36.85 3.21 13.26
C TRP A 182 37.11 4.49 14.08
N LEU A 183 36.18 4.89 14.96
CA LEU A 183 36.35 6.03 15.86
C LEU A 183 37.46 5.80 16.89
N GLU A 184 37.56 4.59 17.46
CA GLU A 184 38.66 4.26 18.38
C GLU A 184 40.01 4.22 17.64
N GLU A 185 40.07 3.67 16.43
CA GLU A 185 41.28 3.70 15.59
C GLU A 185 41.71 5.14 15.27
N LEU A 186 40.78 6.06 15.00
CA LEU A 186 41.09 7.48 14.82
C LEU A 186 41.60 8.14 16.10
N ARG A 187 41.10 7.74 17.27
CA ARG A 187 41.50 8.32 18.57
C ARG A 187 42.94 7.96 18.94
N GLU A 188 43.44 6.82 18.49
CA GLU A 188 44.82 6.38 18.74
C GLU A 188 45.87 7.06 17.84
N LEU A 189 45.44 7.72 16.76
CA LEU A 189 46.34 8.36 15.82
C LEU A 189 46.96 9.66 16.38
N PRO A 190 48.25 9.94 16.09
CA PRO A 190 48.87 11.20 16.47
C PRO A 190 48.25 12.39 15.71
N ALA A 191 48.37 13.59 16.27
CA ALA A 191 47.69 14.79 15.74
C ALA A 191 48.14 15.20 14.32
N ASP A 192 49.31 14.74 13.87
CA ASP A 192 49.88 15.00 12.54
C ASP A 192 49.62 13.86 11.53
N ALA A 193 48.83 12.85 11.91
CA ALA A 193 48.50 11.74 11.03
C ALA A 193 47.66 12.19 9.80
N PRO A 194 48.02 11.78 8.57
CA PRO A 194 47.32 12.20 7.34
C PRO A 194 45.86 11.71 7.27
N GLN A 195 45.49 10.69 8.04
CA GLN A 195 44.13 10.18 8.16
C GLN A 195 43.15 11.23 8.72
N TRP A 196 43.63 12.22 9.48
CA TRP A 196 42.78 13.33 9.94
C TRP A 196 42.22 14.15 8.78
N GLN A 197 42.94 14.25 7.66
CA GLN A 197 42.41 14.88 6.45
C GLN A 197 41.24 14.06 5.88
N GLN A 198 41.37 12.74 5.80
CA GLN A 198 40.30 11.86 5.33
C GLN A 198 39.08 11.89 6.27
N ALA A 199 39.30 11.95 7.58
CA ALA A 199 38.23 12.09 8.57
C ALA A 199 37.50 13.43 8.41
N ASN A 200 38.22 14.53 8.17
CA ASN A 200 37.61 15.83 7.88
C ASN A 200 36.79 15.82 6.58
N ASP A 201 37.33 15.20 5.53
CA ASP A 201 36.63 15.06 4.25
C ASP A 201 35.35 14.20 4.40
N PHE A 202 35.41 13.14 5.21
CA PHE A 202 34.25 12.32 5.57
C PHE A 202 33.21 13.13 6.36
N VAL A 203 33.61 13.86 7.40
CA VAL A 203 32.70 14.70 8.20
C VAL A 203 32.04 15.78 7.34
N ALA A 204 32.80 16.41 6.42
CA ALA A 204 32.26 17.36 5.47
C ALA A 204 31.20 16.71 4.57
N SER A 205 31.49 15.54 4.01
CA SER A 205 30.56 14.78 3.16
C SER A 205 29.31 14.35 3.93
N ALA A 206 29.47 13.84 5.16
CA ALA A 206 28.36 13.46 6.03
C ALA A 206 27.48 14.67 6.38
N THR A 207 28.10 15.82 6.68
CA THR A 207 27.40 17.07 6.95
C THR A 207 26.60 17.53 5.74
N GLU A 208 27.18 17.46 4.54
CA GLU A 208 26.50 17.77 3.28
C GLU A 208 25.28 16.85 3.05
N ILE A 209 25.44 15.53 3.25
CA ILE A 209 24.34 14.56 3.15
C ILE A 209 23.24 14.86 4.17
N ILE A 210 23.59 15.20 5.41
CA ILE A 210 22.63 15.55 6.47
C ILE A 210 21.85 16.81 6.10
N GLN A 211 22.55 17.86 5.64
CA GLN A 211 21.92 19.11 5.21
C GLN A 211 21.00 18.87 4.01
N HIS A 212 21.46 18.11 3.03
CA HIS A 212 20.68 17.70 1.87
C HIS A 212 19.39 16.98 2.28
N LYS A 213 19.49 15.92 3.11
CA LYS A 213 18.32 15.16 3.60
C LYS A 213 17.38 16.03 4.43
N THR A 214 17.92 16.95 5.23
CA THR A 214 17.11 17.90 6.03
C THR A 214 16.32 18.85 5.14
N ASN A 215 16.96 19.38 4.09
CA ASN A 215 16.30 20.25 3.11
C ASN A 215 15.20 19.51 2.35
N VAL A 216 15.47 18.30 1.85
CA VAL A 216 14.48 17.48 1.13
C VAL A 216 13.28 17.14 2.04
N ARG A 217 13.50 16.77 3.31
CA ARG A 217 12.42 16.52 4.28
C ARG A 217 11.57 17.78 4.52
N SER A 218 12.22 18.93 4.74
CA SER A 218 11.54 20.22 4.92
C SER A 218 10.65 20.58 3.71
N LEU A 219 11.20 20.45 2.50
CA LEU A 219 10.44 20.71 1.25
C LEU A 219 9.29 19.72 1.07
N THR A 220 9.50 18.44 1.37
CA THR A 220 8.46 17.40 1.31
C THR A 220 7.30 17.69 2.26
N LEU A 221 7.59 18.12 3.49
CA LEU A 221 6.56 18.49 4.46
C LEU A 221 5.74 19.69 3.98
N LYS A 222 6.40 20.75 3.47
CA LYS A 222 5.72 21.93 2.91
C LYS A 222 4.85 21.55 1.70
N TYR A 223 5.38 20.72 0.81
CA TYR A 223 4.66 20.24 -0.37
C TYR A 223 3.38 19.50 0.02
N ASN A 224 3.48 18.54 0.94
CA ASN A 224 2.32 17.79 1.42
C ASN A 224 1.28 18.69 2.11
N ALA A 225 1.72 19.70 2.86
CA ALA A 225 0.83 20.68 3.47
C ALA A 225 0.05 21.48 2.41
N ILE A 226 0.72 21.96 1.37
CA ILE A 226 0.07 22.69 0.26
C ILE A 226 -0.91 21.79 -0.50
N LEU A 227 -0.57 20.52 -0.75
CA LEU A 227 -1.52 19.59 -1.38
C LEU A 227 -2.77 19.36 -0.53
N ALA A 228 -2.60 19.23 0.79
CA ALA A 228 -3.72 19.10 1.71
C ALA A 228 -4.61 20.36 1.70
N GLU A 229 -4.01 21.55 1.73
CA GLU A 229 -4.72 22.83 1.64
C GLU A 229 -5.46 22.96 0.29
N MET A 230 -4.83 22.61 -0.83
CA MET A 230 -5.47 22.65 -2.14
C MET A 230 -6.69 21.73 -2.22
N LYS A 231 -6.59 20.50 -1.68
CA LYS A 231 -7.73 19.57 -1.61
C LYS A 231 -8.89 20.15 -0.82
N GLN A 232 -8.60 20.84 0.28
CA GLN A 232 -9.61 21.44 1.15
C GLN A 232 -10.23 22.71 0.53
N GLU A 233 -9.43 23.60 -0.04
CA GLU A 233 -9.86 24.93 -0.46
C GLU A 233 -10.41 24.98 -1.89
N VAL A 234 -9.82 24.21 -2.80
CA VAL A 234 -10.09 24.23 -4.26
C VAL A 234 -10.33 22.83 -4.84
N GLY A 235 -10.80 21.88 -4.01
CA GLY A 235 -11.02 20.49 -4.43
C GLY A 235 -12.01 20.32 -5.59
N ARG A 236 -13.00 21.22 -5.70
CA ARG A 236 -13.99 21.20 -6.80
C ARG A 236 -13.35 21.61 -8.13
N GLU A 237 -12.50 22.63 -8.10
CA GLU A 237 -11.77 23.13 -9.27
C GLU A 237 -10.71 22.10 -9.70
N LEU A 238 -10.03 21.44 -8.75
CA LEU A 238 -9.14 20.32 -9.05
C LEU A 238 -9.86 19.21 -9.82
N ALA A 239 -11.07 18.83 -9.39
CA ALA A 239 -11.89 17.84 -10.06
C ALA A 239 -12.33 18.27 -11.48
N PHE A 240 -12.65 19.55 -11.67
CA PHE A 240 -12.99 20.12 -12.99
C PHE A 240 -11.85 19.93 -14.01
N PHE A 241 -10.60 20.15 -13.58
CA PHE A 241 -9.41 19.91 -14.41
C PHE A 241 -8.93 18.45 -14.44
N GLN A 242 -9.69 17.52 -13.85
CA GLN A 242 -9.36 16.09 -13.77
C GLN A 242 -7.99 15.82 -13.12
N ILE A 243 -7.62 16.64 -12.12
CA ILE A 243 -6.35 16.50 -11.42
C ILE A 243 -6.48 15.46 -10.30
N ASP A 244 -5.84 14.31 -10.49
CA ASP A 244 -5.65 13.34 -9.41
C ASP A 244 -4.46 13.75 -8.52
N SER A 245 -4.74 14.56 -7.52
CA SER A 245 -3.75 15.03 -6.54
C SER A 245 -3.26 13.95 -5.57
N ASP A 246 -3.88 12.76 -5.51
CA ASP A 246 -3.34 11.62 -4.75
C ASP A 246 -2.17 10.97 -5.49
N SER A 247 -2.13 11.10 -6.82
CA SER A 247 -1.02 10.62 -7.65
C SER A 247 0.26 11.47 -7.57
N TRP A 248 0.18 12.65 -6.91
CA TRP A 248 1.27 13.61 -6.76
C TRP A 248 2.02 13.36 -5.46
N SER A 249 2.95 12.39 -5.49
CA SER A 249 3.77 12.04 -4.33
C SER A 249 5.26 12.24 -4.62
N VAL A 250 6.02 12.58 -3.57
CA VAL A 250 7.49 12.67 -3.64
C VAL A 250 8.12 11.32 -4.01
N GLY A 251 7.47 10.22 -3.62
CA GLY A 251 7.87 8.88 -4.03
C GLY A 251 7.81 8.70 -5.55
N ARG A 252 6.78 9.24 -6.22
CA ARG A 252 6.68 9.20 -7.68
C ARG A 252 7.80 10.00 -8.36
N LEU A 253 8.17 11.16 -7.82
CA LEU A 253 9.31 11.94 -8.31
C LEU A 253 10.63 11.16 -8.17
N SER A 254 10.80 10.43 -7.07
CA SER A 254 12.00 9.61 -6.82
C SER A 254 12.05 8.36 -7.72
N ASN A 255 10.89 7.75 -7.99
CA ASN A 255 10.78 6.56 -8.84
C ASN A 255 11.01 6.85 -10.33
N ARG A 256 11.00 8.13 -10.73
CA ARG A 256 11.27 8.58 -12.10
C ARG A 256 12.69 8.14 -12.54
N GLN A 257 13.67 8.38 -11.70
CA GLN A 257 15.07 8.13 -12.02
C GLN A 257 15.35 6.62 -11.88
N ALA A 258 15.65 5.95 -13.00
CA ALA A 258 15.83 4.49 -13.11
C ALA A 258 17.01 3.88 -12.29
N GLY A 259 17.47 4.55 -11.24
CA GLY A 259 18.61 4.15 -10.41
C GLY A 259 18.44 4.46 -8.92
N ASN A 260 17.21 4.51 -8.39
CA ASN A 260 16.93 4.88 -6.99
C ASN A 260 17.58 6.21 -6.58
N CYS A 261 17.73 7.13 -7.53
CA CYS A 261 18.32 8.42 -7.22
C CYS A 261 17.24 9.30 -6.56
N LEU A 262 17.58 9.84 -5.40
CA LEU A 262 16.68 10.66 -4.61
C LEU A 262 16.41 11.97 -5.35
N ALA A 263 15.18 12.46 -5.29
CA ALA A 263 14.83 13.76 -5.85
C ALA A 263 15.76 14.85 -5.27
N THR A 264 16.33 15.66 -6.16
CA THR A 264 17.23 16.73 -5.74
C THR A 264 16.46 17.85 -5.02
N PRO A 265 17.10 18.60 -4.11
CA PRO A 265 16.49 19.76 -3.45
C PRO A 265 15.95 20.78 -4.45
N GLU A 266 16.62 20.94 -5.59
CA GLU A 266 16.23 21.85 -6.67
C GLU A 266 14.96 21.37 -7.37
N GLU A 267 14.87 20.07 -7.71
CA GLU A 267 13.65 19.47 -8.28
C GLU A 267 12.46 19.59 -7.31
N MET A 268 12.70 19.32 -6.02
CA MET A 268 11.69 19.45 -4.98
C MET A 268 11.24 20.91 -4.77
N ALA A 269 12.16 21.87 -4.80
CA ALA A 269 11.84 23.29 -4.68
C ALA A 269 11.05 23.79 -5.89
N GLU A 270 11.40 23.35 -7.10
CA GLU A 270 10.67 23.70 -8.32
C GLU A 270 9.26 23.09 -8.32
N LEU A 271 9.12 21.82 -7.92
CA LEU A 271 7.81 21.18 -7.76
C LEU A 271 6.93 21.94 -6.75
N LEU A 272 7.49 22.30 -5.60
CA LEU A 272 6.82 23.09 -4.58
C LEU A 272 6.33 24.43 -5.16
N ARG A 273 7.24 25.18 -5.80
CA ARG A 273 6.95 26.49 -6.39
C ARG A 273 5.87 26.44 -7.47
N ARG A 274 5.88 25.41 -8.33
CA ARG A 274 4.84 25.21 -9.35
C ARG A 274 3.49 24.89 -8.71
N THR A 275 3.49 24.09 -7.65
CA THR A 275 2.28 23.72 -6.92
C THR A 275 1.68 24.92 -6.18
N GLU A 276 2.50 25.78 -5.58
CA GLU A 276 2.05 27.07 -5.02
C GLU A 276 1.45 27.98 -6.09
N SER A 277 2.12 28.09 -7.25
CA SER A 277 1.59 28.87 -8.39
C SER A 277 0.24 28.34 -8.87
N LEU A 278 0.08 27.01 -8.93
CA LEU A 278 -1.18 26.38 -9.28
C LEU A 278 -2.28 26.68 -8.24
N LYS A 279 -1.95 26.62 -6.94
CA LYS A 279 -2.88 26.97 -5.85
C LYS A 279 -3.42 28.40 -6.03
N VAL A 280 -2.55 29.36 -6.31
CA VAL A 280 -2.95 30.76 -6.54
C VAL A 280 -3.90 30.87 -7.74
N LEU A 281 -3.53 30.26 -8.88
CA LEU A 281 -4.36 30.29 -10.08
C LEU A 281 -5.74 29.65 -9.87
N LEU A 282 -5.81 28.53 -9.14
CA LEU A 282 -7.07 27.88 -8.82
C LEU A 282 -7.92 28.72 -7.86
N THR A 283 -7.28 29.43 -6.92
CA THR A 283 -7.97 30.34 -6.00
C THR A 283 -8.59 31.52 -6.74
N ASP A 284 -7.86 32.10 -7.71
CA ASP A 284 -8.35 33.19 -8.56
C ASP A 284 -9.44 32.72 -9.53
N TYR A 285 -9.39 31.45 -9.95
CA TYR A 285 -10.39 30.83 -10.82
C TYR A 285 -11.68 30.48 -10.08
N LYS A 286 -11.61 30.12 -8.80
CA LYS A 286 -12.75 29.70 -7.97
C LYS A 286 -14.00 30.60 -8.08
N PRO A 287 -13.94 31.95 -7.98
CA PRO A 287 -15.11 32.80 -8.12
C PRO A 287 -15.69 32.83 -9.55
N LEU A 288 -14.91 32.43 -10.56
CA LEU A 288 -15.32 32.41 -11.96
C LEU A 288 -15.80 31.03 -12.42
N HIS A 289 -15.64 30.00 -11.59
CA HIS A 289 -15.88 28.60 -11.97
C HIS A 289 -17.36 28.33 -12.29
N ASP A 290 -18.27 28.90 -11.50
CA ASP A 290 -19.71 28.76 -11.73
C ASP A 290 -20.19 29.66 -12.87
N THR A 291 -21.22 29.21 -13.60
CA THR A 291 -21.90 30.01 -14.64
C THR A 291 -22.55 31.24 -14.01
N ALA A 292 -22.39 32.41 -14.63
CA ALA A 292 -23.02 33.62 -14.15
C ALA A 292 -24.56 33.54 -14.27
N PRO A 293 -25.31 34.24 -13.41
CA PRO A 293 -26.77 34.24 -13.44
C PRO A 293 -27.37 34.77 -14.75
N THR A 294 -26.67 35.66 -15.44
CA THR A 294 -27.13 36.32 -16.68
C THR A 294 -26.13 36.15 -17.82
N ILE A 295 -26.63 36.27 -19.06
CA ILE A 295 -25.80 36.21 -20.26
C ILE A 295 -24.83 37.40 -20.30
N GLU A 296 -25.27 38.60 -19.90
CA GLU A 296 -24.40 39.79 -19.86
C GLU A 296 -23.24 39.62 -18.88
N GLU A 297 -23.49 39.09 -17.67
CA GLU A 297 -22.44 38.80 -16.69
C GLU A 297 -21.51 37.68 -17.18
N GLU A 298 -22.06 36.64 -17.80
CA GLU A 298 -21.26 35.54 -18.35
C GLU A 298 -20.31 36.04 -19.44
N LEU A 299 -20.79 36.90 -20.34
CA LEU A 299 -19.96 37.54 -21.38
C LEU A 299 -18.86 38.42 -20.79
N ALA A 300 -19.10 39.06 -19.63
CA ALA A 300 -18.11 39.89 -18.96
C ALA A 300 -16.99 39.05 -18.32
N ILE A 301 -17.31 37.89 -17.73
CA ILE A 301 -16.32 37.03 -17.05
C ILE A 301 -15.60 36.07 -17.99
N TRP A 302 -16.17 35.75 -19.15
CA TRP A 302 -15.65 34.76 -20.09
C TRP A 302 -14.18 34.97 -20.50
N PRO A 303 -13.72 36.20 -20.82
CA PRO A 303 -12.32 36.41 -21.20
C PRO A 303 -11.34 36.08 -20.07
N GLN A 304 -11.68 36.49 -18.84
CA GLN A 304 -10.85 36.23 -17.66
C GLN A 304 -10.83 34.73 -17.31
N ARG A 305 -11.99 34.07 -17.39
CA ARG A 305 -12.11 32.62 -17.19
C ARG A 305 -11.23 31.86 -18.18
N GLY A 306 -11.30 32.20 -19.47
CA GLY A 306 -10.50 31.56 -20.53
C GLY A 306 -8.99 31.79 -20.37
N GLU A 307 -8.59 32.96 -19.88
CA GLU A 307 -7.19 33.26 -19.58
C GLU A 307 -6.65 32.40 -18.43
N LEU A 308 -7.37 32.36 -17.30
CA LEU A 308 -6.98 31.55 -16.14
C LEU A 308 -6.94 30.06 -16.45
N GLN A 309 -7.91 29.54 -17.21
CA GLN A 309 -7.89 28.14 -17.67
C GLN A 309 -6.62 27.82 -18.45
N ARG A 310 -6.19 28.72 -19.35
CA ARG A 310 -4.96 28.52 -20.13
C ARG A 310 -3.72 28.51 -19.25
N GLN A 311 -3.65 29.41 -18.26
CA GLN A 311 -2.54 29.47 -17.31
C GLN A 311 -2.49 28.24 -16.41
N ILE A 312 -3.64 27.78 -15.91
CA ILE A 312 -3.76 26.55 -15.10
C ILE A 312 -3.26 25.35 -15.90
N LEU A 313 -3.74 25.16 -17.14
CA LEU A 313 -3.30 24.05 -18.00
C LEU A 313 -1.79 24.12 -18.30
N GLY A 314 -1.25 25.32 -18.52
CA GLY A 314 0.19 25.52 -18.70
C GLY A 314 1.00 25.14 -17.46
N CYS A 315 0.52 25.50 -16.27
CA CYS A 315 1.14 25.15 -15.00
C CYS A 315 1.08 23.63 -14.74
N LEU A 316 -0.07 23.00 -14.99
CA LEU A 316 -0.23 21.54 -14.89
C LEU A 316 0.73 20.80 -15.79
N LYS A 317 0.87 21.23 -17.05
CA LYS A 317 1.83 20.64 -17.99
C LYS A 317 3.25 20.66 -17.42
N GLN A 318 3.67 21.76 -16.82
CA GLN A 318 4.99 21.89 -16.20
C GLN A 318 5.16 20.96 -15.01
N ILE A 319 4.12 20.81 -14.16
CA ILE A 319 4.14 19.86 -13.04
C ILE A 319 4.25 18.43 -13.56
N TYR A 320 3.46 18.04 -14.58
CA TYR A 320 3.55 16.70 -15.16
C TYR A 320 4.91 16.41 -15.80
N GLN A 321 5.54 17.40 -16.44
CA GLN A 321 6.89 17.26 -16.99
C GLN A 321 7.95 16.98 -15.91
N LEU A 322 7.75 17.44 -14.67
CA LEU A 322 8.63 17.07 -13.55
C LEU A 322 8.48 15.57 -13.19
N PHE A 323 7.29 14.99 -13.36
CA PHE A 323 7.02 13.59 -13.08
C PHE A 323 7.32 12.63 -14.25
N SER A 324 7.31 13.12 -15.49
CA SER A 324 7.58 12.30 -16.69
C SER A 324 9.08 12.16 -16.95
N ASN A 325 9.53 10.96 -17.33
CA ASN A 325 10.88 10.73 -17.85
C ASN A 325 11.05 11.48 -19.18
N SER A 326 11.83 12.56 -19.18
CA SER A 326 12.13 13.37 -20.37
C SER A 326 12.75 12.60 -21.53
N ASP A 327 13.31 11.42 -21.26
CA ASP A 327 14.22 10.76 -22.20
C ASP A 327 13.52 9.77 -23.15
N GLU A 328 12.22 9.49 -22.96
CA GLU A 328 11.49 8.50 -23.78
C GLU A 328 10.63 9.12 -24.90
N ASP A 329 10.39 10.43 -24.90
CA ASP A 329 9.41 11.06 -25.82
C ASP A 329 10.03 11.85 -27.00
N ASP A 330 11.33 12.09 -27.04
CA ASP A 330 11.95 12.86 -28.14
C ASP A 330 12.13 12.03 -29.44
N ASP A 331 12.10 10.69 -29.37
CA ASP A 331 12.27 9.84 -30.55
C ASP A 331 10.97 9.57 -31.35
N VAL A 332 9.79 9.92 -30.82
CA VAL A 332 8.51 9.63 -31.48
C VAL A 332 7.95 10.82 -32.28
N MET A 333 8.39 12.05 -31.99
CA MET A 333 7.89 13.25 -32.70
C MET A 333 8.68 13.61 -33.97
N GLY A 334 9.76 12.89 -34.29
CA GLY A 334 10.56 13.09 -35.51
C GLY A 334 9.93 12.60 -36.83
N ALA A 335 8.84 11.83 -36.79
CA ALA A 335 8.26 11.22 -38.00
C ALA A 335 7.04 11.97 -38.59
N ALA A 336 6.58 13.08 -37.98
CA ALA A 336 5.36 13.79 -38.41
C ALA A 336 5.60 15.23 -38.93
N GLY A 337 6.83 15.61 -39.24
CA GLY A 337 7.20 16.94 -39.73
C GLY A 337 7.12 17.10 -41.24
N ASN A 338 5.92 17.01 -41.84
CA ASN A 338 5.60 17.66 -43.13
C ASN A 338 4.07 17.78 -43.40
N GLY A 339 3.26 17.79 -42.35
CA GLY A 339 1.84 18.12 -42.43
C GLY A 339 1.62 19.61 -42.19
N GLN A 340 1.46 20.37 -43.28
CA GLN A 340 1.08 21.78 -43.29
C GLN A 340 -0.24 21.97 -42.54
N VAL A 341 -0.20 22.51 -41.32
CA VAL A 341 -1.40 22.86 -40.55
C VAL A 341 -2.01 24.11 -41.19
N SER A 342 -3.06 23.88 -41.98
CA SER A 342 -3.91 24.93 -42.53
C SER A 342 -4.65 25.63 -41.38
N LEU A 343 -4.32 26.89 -41.17
CA LEU A 343 -5.05 27.80 -40.28
C LEU A 343 -6.49 27.94 -40.80
N ILE A 344 -7.46 27.48 -40.02
CA ILE A 344 -8.87 27.82 -40.23
C ILE A 344 -8.99 29.34 -40.02
N PRO A 345 -9.44 30.13 -41.01
CA PRO A 345 -9.61 31.55 -40.84
C PRO A 345 -10.77 31.84 -39.88
N ALA A 346 -10.64 32.96 -39.16
CA ALA A 346 -11.68 33.53 -38.30
C ALA A 346 -13.04 33.49 -39.00
N SER A 347 -14.05 32.97 -38.29
CA SER A 347 -15.44 33.00 -38.71
C SER A 347 -15.91 34.46 -38.77
N THR A 348 -15.87 35.02 -39.98
CA THR A 348 -16.52 36.27 -40.32
C THR A 348 -18.02 36.03 -40.31
N PHE A 349 -18.74 36.68 -39.39
CA PHE A 349 -20.19 36.79 -39.47
C PHE A 349 -20.59 37.40 -40.83
N PRO A 350 -21.55 36.81 -41.56
CA PRO A 350 -22.04 37.44 -42.78
C PRO A 350 -22.92 38.65 -42.44
N PRO A 351 -22.90 39.70 -43.27
CA PRO A 351 -23.77 40.85 -43.08
C PRO A 351 -25.22 40.45 -43.37
N ARG A 352 -26.12 41.01 -42.56
CA ARG A 352 -27.57 40.86 -42.65
C ARG A 352 -28.03 41.62 -43.91
N GLU A 353 -28.36 40.89 -44.97
CA GLU A 353 -29.07 41.45 -46.12
C GLU A 353 -30.58 41.37 -45.90
N ASP A 354 -31.22 42.55 -45.93
CA ASP A 354 -32.65 42.73 -45.95
C ASP A 354 -33.21 42.21 -47.28
N HIS A 355 -33.88 41.06 -47.25
CA HIS A 355 -34.76 40.64 -48.33
C HIS A 355 -36.22 40.64 -47.87
N VAL A 356 -36.89 41.72 -48.26
CA VAL A 356 -38.35 41.83 -48.39
C VAL A 356 -38.83 40.80 -49.41
N GLY A 357 -39.65 39.85 -48.96
CA GLY A 357 -40.26 38.82 -49.79
C GLY A 357 -41.65 38.49 -49.26
N SER A 358 -42.64 39.25 -49.72
CA SER A 358 -44.07 39.00 -49.50
C SER A 358 -44.47 37.63 -50.04
N ALA A 359 -45.03 36.78 -49.20
CA ALA A 359 -45.82 35.62 -49.63
C ALA A 359 -47.15 35.62 -48.87
N GLN A 360 -48.22 35.80 -49.64
CA GLN A 360 -49.62 35.67 -49.24
C GLN A 360 -49.86 34.29 -48.64
N ILE A 361 -50.49 34.25 -47.47
CA ILE A 361 -51.18 33.07 -46.95
C ILE A 361 -52.67 33.42 -46.90
N ASP A 362 -53.42 32.63 -47.66
CA ASP A 362 -54.87 32.69 -47.84
C ASP A 362 -55.58 32.06 -46.61
N PRO A 363 -56.66 32.67 -46.06
CA PRO A 363 -57.33 32.20 -44.86
C PRO A 363 -58.70 31.59 -45.15
N THR A 364 -58.94 30.33 -44.78
CA THR A 364 -60.27 29.73 -44.50
C THR A 364 -60.03 28.27 -44.09
N LYS A 365 -60.61 27.64 -43.06
CA LYS A 365 -61.91 27.74 -42.39
C LYS A 365 -61.82 26.99 -41.01
N PRO A 366 -62.84 27.12 -40.13
CA PRO A 366 -62.78 26.80 -38.69
C PRO A 366 -63.58 25.55 -38.25
N ASP A 367 -63.65 25.39 -36.92
CA ASP A 367 -64.54 24.56 -36.07
C ASP A 367 -64.06 23.10 -35.86
N ASP A 368 -64.04 22.49 -34.67
CA ASP A 368 -64.80 22.68 -33.41
C ASP A 368 -64.12 21.84 -32.26
N PRO A 369 -64.62 21.75 -31.01
CA PRO A 369 -63.80 21.84 -29.80
C PRO A 369 -63.92 20.61 -28.85
N SER A 370 -63.30 20.75 -27.68
CA SER A 370 -63.73 20.19 -26.37
C SER A 370 -62.91 19.04 -25.76
N SER A 371 -62.44 19.31 -24.54
CA SER A 371 -62.32 18.45 -23.34
C SER A 371 -60.94 18.66 -22.69
N SER A 372 -60.78 19.52 -21.67
CA SER A 372 -61.29 19.41 -20.28
C SER A 372 -60.83 18.15 -19.57
N THR A 373 -59.88 18.30 -18.63
CA THR A 373 -59.78 17.68 -17.29
C THR A 373 -58.39 18.05 -16.74
N ASP A 374 -58.29 18.98 -15.79
CA ASP A 374 -58.51 18.83 -14.34
C ASP A 374 -57.22 18.49 -13.57
N VAL A 375 -56.87 19.46 -12.72
CA VAL A 375 -55.96 19.44 -11.57
C VAL A 375 -56.66 18.64 -10.45
N PRO A 376 -55.96 17.85 -9.60
CA PRO A 376 -55.76 18.29 -8.22
C PRO A 376 -54.44 17.85 -7.57
N THR A 377 -53.69 18.73 -6.90
CA THR A 377 -53.82 19.14 -5.47
C THR A 377 -52.99 18.25 -4.52
N ARG A 378 -51.96 18.88 -3.94
CA ARG A 378 -51.21 18.51 -2.72
C ARG A 378 -52.17 18.34 -1.52
N PRO A 379 -51.85 17.60 -0.44
CA PRO A 379 -51.48 18.28 0.82
C PRO A 379 -50.53 17.41 1.71
N PRO A 380 -50.44 17.55 3.06
CA PRO A 380 -49.34 18.26 3.71
C PRO A 380 -48.58 17.44 4.79
N VAL A 381 -47.65 18.14 5.43
CA VAL A 381 -46.80 17.80 6.60
C VAL A 381 -47.58 17.49 7.89
N SER A 382 -47.05 16.57 8.71
CA SER A 382 -47.18 16.47 10.20
C SER A 382 -46.04 15.55 10.69
N THR A 383 -45.02 16.01 11.43
CA THR A 383 -44.87 16.16 12.91
C THR A 383 -45.01 14.89 13.76
N ASP A 384 -43.93 14.62 14.52
CA ASP A 384 -43.78 13.90 15.80
C ASP A 384 -44.19 12.43 15.93
N THR A 385 -43.29 11.58 16.43
CA THR A 385 -43.35 11.03 17.82
C THR A 385 -42.22 10.01 18.09
N LEU A 386 -41.71 10.14 19.33
CA LEU A 386 -40.83 9.35 20.18
C LEU A 386 -40.81 7.80 20.08
N ALA A 387 -39.61 7.27 20.34
CA ALA A 387 -39.21 6.16 21.23
C ALA A 387 -40.07 4.89 21.40
N SER A 388 -39.45 3.73 21.17
CA SER A 388 -39.47 2.48 21.98
C SER A 388 -38.58 1.45 21.27
N GLU A 389 -37.45 1.02 21.83
CA GLU A 389 -37.28 -0.12 22.75
C GLU A 389 -37.76 -1.50 22.24
N LEU A 390 -36.79 -2.42 22.22
CA LEU A 390 -36.85 -3.87 22.44
C LEU A 390 -37.72 -4.75 21.53
N SER A 391 -37.07 -5.68 20.81
CA SER A 391 -37.25 -7.13 21.07
C SER A 391 -36.35 -8.02 20.21
N LEU A 392 -35.77 -8.99 20.91
CA LEU A 392 -35.10 -10.20 20.45
C LEU A 392 -36.08 -11.15 19.73
N SER A 393 -35.56 -11.88 18.74
CA SER A 393 -35.92 -13.24 18.26
C SER A 393 -34.90 -13.54 17.15
N ASP A 394 -33.93 -14.45 17.21
CA ASP A 394 -33.90 -15.87 17.62
C ASP A 394 -34.93 -16.74 16.91
N THR A 395 -34.55 -17.30 15.74
CA THR A 395 -34.99 -18.63 15.27
C THR A 395 -34.04 -19.17 14.18
N SER A 396 -33.34 -20.24 14.55
CA SER A 396 -32.93 -21.43 13.81
C SER A 396 -33.56 -21.75 12.44
N ALA A 397 -32.70 -22.18 11.51
CA ALA A 397 -32.91 -23.24 10.49
C ALA A 397 -31.50 -23.68 10.04
N LEU A 398 -30.92 -24.83 10.41
CA LEU A 398 -31.24 -26.23 10.07
C LEU A 398 -31.53 -26.44 8.58
N GLU A 399 -30.47 -26.63 7.79
CA GLU A 399 -30.51 -27.41 6.56
C GLU A 399 -29.40 -28.46 6.63
N ASP A 400 -29.86 -29.70 6.87
CA ASP A 400 -29.19 -30.95 6.57
C ASP A 400 -28.92 -31.03 5.06
N ASP A 401 -27.71 -31.49 4.69
CA ASP A 401 -27.49 -32.18 3.41
C ASP A 401 -26.29 -33.12 3.56
N GLU A 402 -26.59 -34.38 3.87
CA GLU A 402 -25.76 -35.52 3.47
C GLU A 402 -25.77 -35.64 1.94
N PRO A 403 -24.67 -36.13 1.35
CA PRO A 403 -24.88 -37.39 0.65
C PRO A 403 -23.81 -38.45 0.94
N ASP A 404 -24.38 -39.59 1.32
CA ASP A 404 -23.92 -40.97 1.21
C ASP A 404 -23.30 -41.29 -0.17
N SER A 405 -22.08 -41.85 -0.18
CA SER A 405 -21.62 -42.70 -1.30
C SER A 405 -20.40 -43.56 -0.92
N THR A 406 -20.72 -44.76 -0.40
CA THR A 406 -20.20 -46.08 -0.80
C THR A 406 -18.69 -46.29 -1.03
N HIS A 407 -18.11 -47.03 -0.07
CA HIS A 407 -17.31 -48.25 -0.21
C HIS A 407 -16.45 -48.49 -1.47
N ALA A 408 -15.13 -48.57 -1.24
CA ALA A 408 -14.27 -49.57 -1.87
C ALA A 408 -13.17 -50.01 -0.88
N SER A 409 -13.42 -51.11 -0.17
CA SER A 409 -12.40 -51.86 0.58
C SER A 409 -11.48 -52.57 -0.41
N MET A 410 -10.18 -52.28 -0.37
CA MET A 410 -9.16 -53.24 -0.78
C MET A 410 -8.28 -53.60 0.40
N HIS A 411 -8.46 -54.86 0.80
CA HIS A 411 -7.68 -55.63 1.73
C HIS A 411 -6.30 -55.89 1.11
N VAL A 412 -5.22 -55.36 1.70
CA VAL A 412 -3.86 -55.88 1.48
C VAL A 412 -3.25 -56.22 2.82
N ARG A 413 -3.34 -57.53 3.10
CA ARG A 413 -2.55 -58.30 4.05
C ARG A 413 -1.08 -58.20 3.62
N SER A 414 -0.18 -57.85 4.54
CA SER A 414 1.22 -58.28 4.44
C SER A 414 1.82 -58.38 5.84
N ASP A 415 2.35 -59.58 6.08
CA ASP A 415 2.80 -60.11 7.34
C ASP A 415 4.03 -59.37 7.88
N ALA A 416 4.05 -59.24 9.21
CA ALA A 416 5.25 -58.98 9.99
C ALA A 416 6.19 -60.21 9.96
N PRO A 417 7.48 -59.99 10.22
CA PRO A 417 8.17 -60.87 11.14
C PRO A 417 8.71 -60.10 12.36
N VAL A 418 8.27 -60.62 13.49
CA VAL A 418 8.78 -60.43 14.85
C VAL A 418 10.29 -60.70 14.88
N HIS A 419 11.06 -59.78 15.45
CA HIS A 419 12.35 -60.10 16.06
C HIS A 419 12.47 -59.39 17.41
N GLU A 420 12.46 -60.20 18.46
CA GLU A 420 12.73 -59.86 19.86
C GLU A 420 14.24 -59.69 20.16
N PRO A 421 14.60 -59.15 21.33
CA PRO A 421 15.81 -58.35 21.56
C PRO A 421 16.98 -59.12 22.19
N GLY A 422 18.18 -58.53 22.14
CA GLY A 422 19.37 -59.05 22.81
C GLY A 422 20.25 -57.96 23.42
N ALA A 423 20.45 -58.08 24.74
CA ALA A 423 21.60 -57.69 25.59
C ALA A 423 22.07 -56.22 25.60
N GLU A 424 21.86 -55.49 26.70
CA GLU A 424 22.77 -55.41 27.88
C GLU A 424 24.23 -55.06 27.53
N THR A 425 24.63 -53.82 27.85
CA THR A 425 25.93 -53.56 28.50
C THR A 425 25.83 -52.25 29.30
N GLN A 426 25.94 -52.41 30.62
CA GLN A 426 26.23 -51.33 31.56
C GLN A 426 27.68 -50.88 31.39
N TYR A 427 27.93 -49.58 31.35
CA TYR A 427 29.23 -49.01 31.69
C TYR A 427 29.05 -48.01 32.83
N TYR A 428 29.47 -48.45 34.01
CA TYR A 428 29.88 -47.60 35.12
C TYR A 428 31.25 -47.01 34.78
N SER A 429 31.41 -45.69 34.91
CA SER A 429 32.70 -45.08 35.20
C SER A 429 32.47 -43.94 36.19
N ASP A 430 32.77 -44.25 37.45
CA ASP A 430 33.08 -43.30 38.51
C ASP A 430 34.27 -42.42 38.09
N THR A 431 34.19 -41.10 38.29
CA THR A 431 35.37 -40.33 38.73
C THR A 431 34.97 -39.09 39.53
N VAL A 432 35.00 -39.30 40.85
CA VAL A 432 35.57 -38.47 41.92
C VAL A 432 35.86 -36.98 41.67
N ILE A 433 35.30 -36.20 42.60
CA ILE A 433 35.51 -34.79 42.98
C ILE A 433 36.98 -34.46 43.30
N ALA A 434 37.43 -33.28 42.87
CA ALA A 434 38.42 -32.51 43.63
C ALA A 434 38.21 -31.00 43.43
N SER A 435 37.75 -30.35 44.49
CA SER A 435 37.91 -28.92 44.72
C SER A 435 39.39 -28.57 44.82
N LEU A 436 39.83 -27.44 44.26
CA LEU A 436 40.93 -26.70 44.87
C LEU A 436 40.82 -25.20 44.52
N GLU A 437 40.84 -24.41 45.59
CA GLU A 437 40.97 -22.97 45.64
C GLU A 437 42.33 -22.52 45.07
N ALA A 438 42.32 -21.40 44.34
CA ALA A 438 43.37 -20.38 44.33
C ALA A 438 42.77 -19.06 43.83
#